data_AF-A0A1A8L7F2-F1
#
_entry.id   AF-A0A1A8L7F2-F1
#
_cell.length_a   1.000
_cell.length_b   1.000
_cell.length_c   1.000
_cell.angle_alpha   90.00
_cell.angle_beta   90.00
_cell.angle_gamma   90.00
#
_symmetry.space_group_name_H-M   'P 1'
#
loop_
_entity.id
_entity.type
_entity.pdbx_description
1 polymer ?
#
loop_
_entity_poly.entity_id
_entity_poly.type
_entity_poly.pdbx_seq_one_letter_code
_entity_poly.pdbx_strand_id
1 'polypeptide(L)'
;VAYRYQAQQSPGPPSSLKLLDPVTREMNCFGPRGWQNLSCLFSWKRNEAKASWVQYPFSSRSPVQGASSLDFEGMEKAGMLRMPPMEPLVAAHLHPRLSATSSRPLALLAKADRFQSALNERAYKAAAISVRALNVSSMLSAYQAELCEDMNTKPDPEVWEEITVLTDICLRVQRCAVQATAKAMGMMVLQERARWLSLTNLSEREKEDILDMPIVPEGIFGSALASMQQ
;
A
#
# COMPACT_ATOMS: atom_id res chain seq x y z
N VAL A 1 -26.44 -2.84 17.81
CA VAL A 1 -26.44 -1.40 17.45
C VAL A 1 -26.63 -0.58 18.73
N ALA A 2 -25.80 0.44 18.91
CA ALA A 2 -25.79 1.50 19.95
C ALA A 2 -24.96 1.26 21.23
N TYR A 3 -23.74 1.80 21.24
CA TYR A 3 -22.94 2.07 22.45
C TYR A 3 -23.45 3.38 23.11
N ARG A 4 -23.78 3.35 24.41
CA ARG A 4 -23.96 4.56 25.25
C ARG A 4 -22.78 4.69 26.20
N TYR A 5 -22.06 5.81 26.13
CA TYR A 5 -21.00 6.19 27.07
C TYR A 5 -21.54 7.27 28.03
N GLN A 6 -21.44 7.04 29.34
CA GLN A 6 -21.50 8.09 30.35
C GLN A 6 -20.07 8.54 30.68
N ALA A 7 -19.84 9.85 30.70
CA ALA A 7 -18.56 10.48 30.99
C ALA A 7 -18.55 11.04 32.42
N GLN A 8 -17.50 10.74 33.19
CA GLN A 8 -17.11 11.50 34.38
C GLN A 8 -15.67 12.01 34.22
N GLN A 9 -15.46 13.25 34.65
CA GLN A 9 -14.29 14.10 34.40
C GLN A 9 -13.24 14.03 35.51
N SER A 10 -11.94 14.08 35.15
CA SER A 10 -10.86 14.73 35.93
C SER A 10 -9.57 14.93 35.09
N PRO A 11 -8.65 15.84 35.46
CA PRO A 11 -7.90 16.67 34.48
C PRO A 11 -6.42 16.31 34.23
N GLY A 12 -5.99 16.49 32.96
CA GLY A 12 -4.65 16.91 32.46
C GLY A 12 -3.47 15.90 32.49
N PRO A 13 -2.46 15.98 31.57
CA PRO A 13 -1.92 17.21 30.94
C PRO A 13 -1.83 17.12 29.37
N PRO A 14 -1.06 17.96 28.62
CA PRO A 14 -1.63 18.84 27.61
C PRO A 14 -1.43 18.38 26.14
N SER A 15 -2.53 18.52 25.39
CA SER A 15 -2.65 19.11 24.05
C SER A 15 -1.49 18.99 23.04
N SER A 16 -1.52 17.94 22.20
CA SER A 16 -1.23 18.02 20.75
C SER A 16 -1.72 16.74 20.05
N LEU A 17 -2.96 16.31 20.30
CA LEU A 17 -3.56 15.12 19.66
C LEU A 17 -5.09 15.10 19.88
N LYS A 18 -5.75 16.27 19.83
CA LYS A 18 -7.19 16.39 20.15
C LYS A 18 -8.13 16.02 18.99
N LEU A 19 -7.68 15.24 18.01
CA LEU A 19 -8.48 14.88 16.85
C LEU A 19 -8.24 13.44 16.38
N LEU A 20 -8.04 12.52 17.33
CA LEU A 20 -8.03 11.09 17.04
C LEU A 20 -9.09 10.34 17.87
N ASP A 21 -10.00 9.78 17.09
CA ASP A 21 -11.21 9.01 17.31
C ASP A 21 -10.96 7.69 18.12
N PRO A 22 -11.97 6.80 18.35
CA PRO A 22 -11.98 5.63 19.25
C PRO A 22 -10.69 4.82 19.39
N VAL A 23 -9.89 4.73 18.33
CA VAL A 23 -8.58 4.06 18.27
C VAL A 23 -7.63 4.54 19.38
N THR A 24 -7.62 5.83 19.71
CA THR A 24 -6.74 6.35 20.78
C THR A 24 -7.23 5.92 22.17
N ARG A 25 -8.55 5.71 22.33
CA ARG A 25 -9.14 5.22 23.58
C ARG A 25 -8.78 3.75 23.84
N GLU A 26 -8.78 2.91 22.79
CA GLU A 26 -8.36 1.51 22.87
C GLU A 26 -6.85 1.36 23.10
N MET A 27 -6.04 2.26 22.52
CA MET A 27 -4.60 2.27 22.77
C MET A 27 -4.22 2.61 24.22
N ASN A 28 -5.07 3.36 24.94
CA ASN A 28 -4.84 3.69 26.35
C ASN A 28 -5.02 2.51 27.31
N CYS A 29 -5.52 1.35 26.84
CA CYS A 29 -5.64 0.13 27.64
C CYS A 29 -4.32 -0.67 27.72
N PHE A 30 -3.32 -0.34 26.89
CA PHE A 30 -2.04 -1.04 26.92
C PHE A 30 -1.18 -0.57 28.10
N GLY A 31 -0.72 -1.53 28.91
CA GLY A 31 0.35 -1.27 29.89
C GLY A 31 1.71 -1.00 29.21
N PRO A 32 2.76 -0.64 29.98
CA PRO A 32 4.08 -0.26 29.45
C PRO A 32 4.69 -1.27 28.46
N ARG A 33 4.52 -2.58 28.73
CA ARG A 33 4.96 -3.67 27.83
C ARG A 33 4.21 -3.67 26.49
N GLY A 34 2.91 -3.37 26.50
CA GLY A 34 2.10 -3.26 25.29
C GLY A 34 2.56 -2.11 24.39
N TRP A 35 2.84 -0.94 24.98
CA TRP A 35 3.38 0.21 24.25
C TRP A 35 4.75 -0.02 23.64
N GLN A 36 5.63 -0.72 24.35
CA GLN A 36 6.97 -1.04 23.86
C GLN A 36 6.91 -2.01 22.66
N ASN A 37 6.05 -3.03 22.74
CA ASN A 37 5.81 -3.95 21.62
C ASN A 37 5.21 -3.24 20.40
N LEU A 38 4.22 -2.35 20.60
CA LEU A 38 3.63 -1.55 19.52
C LEU A 38 4.66 -0.63 18.84
N SER A 39 5.55 -0.02 19.62
CA SER A 39 6.61 0.85 19.10
C SER A 39 7.63 0.07 18.24
N CYS A 40 8.00 -1.14 18.68
CA CYS A 40 8.84 -2.05 17.90
C CYS A 40 8.16 -2.47 16.59
N LEU A 41 6.87 -2.85 16.66
CA LEU A 41 6.08 -3.22 15.47
C LEU A 41 5.94 -2.04 14.50
N PHE A 42 5.73 -0.83 14.99
CA PHE A 42 5.64 0.36 14.15
C PHE A 42 6.97 0.68 13.46
N SER A 43 8.08 0.56 14.19
CA SER A 43 9.43 0.75 13.64
C SER A 43 9.77 -0.31 12.59
N TRP A 44 9.40 -1.56 12.85
CA TRP A 44 9.55 -2.66 11.91
C TRP A 44 8.71 -2.46 10.64
N LYS A 45 7.41 -2.15 10.75
CA LYS A 45 6.54 -1.85 9.59
C LYS A 45 7.08 -0.67 8.77
N ARG A 46 7.66 0.35 9.42
CA ARG A 46 8.28 1.49 8.73
C ARG A 46 9.51 1.07 7.91
N ASN A 47 10.38 0.24 8.48
CA ASN A 47 11.54 -0.27 7.77
C ASN A 47 11.13 -1.14 6.57
N GLU A 48 10.08 -1.94 6.76
CA GLU A 48 9.51 -2.77 5.71
C GLU A 48 8.99 -1.94 4.53
N ALA A 49 8.30 -0.84 4.81
CA ALA A 49 7.83 0.08 3.78
C ALA A 49 9.00 0.69 2.98
N LYS A 50 10.05 1.12 3.69
CA LYS A 50 11.22 1.76 3.08
C LYS A 50 12.10 0.80 2.28
N ALA A 51 12.03 -0.52 2.51
CA ALA A 51 12.86 -1.49 1.80
C ALA A 51 12.71 -1.38 0.26
N SER A 52 11.48 -1.13 -0.21
CA SER A 52 11.19 -0.96 -1.64
C SER A 52 11.66 0.37 -2.25
N TRP A 53 12.08 1.32 -1.42
CA TRP A 53 12.43 2.69 -1.82
C TRP A 53 13.93 2.93 -1.93
N VAL A 54 14.75 2.04 -1.37
CA VAL A 54 16.20 2.27 -1.23
C VAL A 54 16.98 1.74 -2.42
N GLN A 55 16.70 0.52 -2.88
CA GLN A 55 17.52 -0.16 -3.87
C GLN A 55 16.78 -0.29 -5.20
N TYR A 56 17.16 0.54 -6.17
CA TYR A 56 16.63 0.54 -7.54
C TYR A 56 15.08 0.53 -7.58
N PRO A 57 14.40 1.52 -6.97
CA PRO A 57 12.94 1.53 -6.83
C PRO A 57 12.21 1.46 -8.18
N PHE A 58 12.83 1.88 -9.29
CA PHE A 58 12.23 1.83 -10.61
C PHE A 58 12.49 0.50 -11.34
N SER A 59 13.72 0.01 -11.33
CA SER A 59 14.13 -1.19 -12.05
C SER A 59 13.81 -2.48 -11.30
N SER A 60 13.72 -2.44 -9.97
CA SER A 60 13.38 -3.60 -9.16
C SER A 60 12.05 -4.21 -9.59
N ARG A 61 12.04 -5.53 -9.72
CA ARG A 61 10.85 -6.34 -10.03
C ARG A 61 10.47 -7.26 -8.88
N SER A 62 11.07 -7.08 -7.70
CA SER A 62 10.85 -7.93 -6.54
C SER A 62 9.36 -8.04 -6.21
N PRO A 63 8.79 -9.26 -6.16
CA PRO A 63 7.39 -9.45 -5.81
C PRO A 63 7.16 -9.06 -4.35
N VAL A 64 5.93 -8.63 -4.04
CA VAL A 64 5.48 -8.46 -2.65
C VAL A 64 5.38 -9.86 -2.03
N GLN A 65 5.97 -10.04 -0.85
CA GLN A 65 6.02 -11.36 -0.21
C GLN A 65 4.60 -11.79 0.21
N GLY A 66 4.24 -13.05 -0.08
CA GLY A 66 2.92 -13.61 0.23
C GLY A 66 1.78 -13.16 -0.68
N ALA A 67 2.04 -12.31 -1.69
CA ALA A 67 0.97 -11.75 -2.53
C ALA A 67 0.21 -12.80 -3.38
N SER A 68 0.89 -13.88 -3.80
CA SER A 68 0.28 -14.96 -4.59
C SER A 68 -0.75 -15.76 -3.81
N SER A 69 -0.62 -15.83 -2.48
CA SER A 69 -1.58 -16.51 -1.61
C SER A 69 -2.88 -15.72 -1.42
N LEU A 70 -2.98 -14.53 -2.00
CA LEU A 70 -4.14 -13.63 -1.90
C LEU A 70 -4.96 -13.59 -3.21
N ASP A 71 -4.63 -14.43 -4.18
CA ASP A 71 -5.34 -14.55 -5.46
C ASP A 71 -6.57 -15.46 -5.29
N PHE A 72 -7.73 -14.87 -5.03
CA PHE A 72 -9.01 -15.59 -4.92
C PHE A 72 -9.86 -15.45 -6.20
N GLU A 73 -10.81 -16.38 -6.37
CA GLU A 73 -11.78 -16.31 -7.47
C GLU A 73 -12.61 -15.02 -7.40
N GLY A 74 -12.90 -14.42 -8.56
CA GLY A 74 -13.72 -13.21 -8.67
C GLY A 74 -12.97 -11.89 -8.45
N MET A 75 -11.70 -11.90 -8.02
CA MET A 75 -10.93 -10.68 -7.76
C MET A 75 -10.78 -9.79 -9.00
N GLU A 76 -10.72 -10.37 -10.19
CA GLU A 76 -10.71 -9.61 -11.45
C GLU A 76 -12.01 -8.84 -11.66
N LYS A 77 -13.17 -9.47 -11.46
CA LYS A 77 -14.49 -8.82 -11.58
C LYS A 77 -14.68 -7.72 -10.54
N ALA A 78 -14.05 -7.87 -9.37
CA ALA A 78 -14.05 -6.86 -8.32
C ALA A 78 -13.04 -5.71 -8.55
N GLY A 79 -12.27 -5.74 -9.64
CA GLY A 79 -11.23 -4.74 -9.92
C GLY A 79 -9.98 -4.87 -9.04
N MET A 80 -9.84 -5.95 -8.26
CA MET A 80 -8.74 -6.11 -7.29
C MET A 80 -7.56 -6.91 -7.85
N LEU A 81 -7.41 -6.98 -9.18
CA LEU A 81 -6.32 -7.71 -9.84
C LEU A 81 -5.52 -6.84 -10.82
N ARG A 82 -6.21 -6.10 -11.69
CA ARG A 82 -5.62 -5.28 -12.73
C ARG A 82 -6.37 -3.96 -12.86
N MET A 83 -5.66 -2.93 -13.29
CA MET A 83 -6.28 -1.65 -13.64
C MET A 83 -7.39 -1.88 -14.68
N PRO A 84 -8.59 -1.29 -14.52
CA PRO A 84 -9.63 -1.34 -15.53
C PRO A 84 -9.13 -0.78 -16.88
N PRO A 85 -9.47 -1.43 -18.01
CA PRO A 85 -9.10 -0.92 -19.32
C PRO A 85 -9.91 0.32 -19.69
N MET A 86 -9.32 1.20 -20.52
CA MET A 86 -10.02 2.33 -21.13
C MET A 86 -11.17 1.84 -22.01
N GLU A 87 -12.35 2.45 -21.89
CA GLU A 87 -13.50 2.10 -22.72
C GLU A 87 -13.23 2.39 -24.20
N PRO A 88 -13.44 1.43 -25.12
CA PRO A 88 -13.09 1.60 -26.54
C PRO A 88 -13.80 2.77 -27.21
N LEU A 89 -15.06 3.03 -26.86
CA LEU A 89 -15.85 4.13 -27.43
C LEU A 89 -15.29 5.49 -27.00
N VAL A 90 -14.91 5.62 -25.74
CA VAL A 90 -14.30 6.85 -25.22
C VAL A 90 -12.92 7.03 -25.83
N ALA A 91 -12.11 5.97 -25.90
CA ALA A 91 -10.80 6.02 -26.55
C ALA A 91 -10.89 6.44 -28.03
N ALA A 92 -11.87 5.92 -28.78
CA ALA A 92 -12.12 6.28 -30.18
C ALA A 92 -12.60 7.73 -30.33
N HIS A 93 -13.45 8.22 -29.42
CA HIS A 93 -13.89 9.61 -29.41
C HIS A 93 -12.75 10.59 -29.11
N LEU A 94 -11.88 10.25 -28.15
CA LEU A 94 -10.72 11.07 -27.79
C LEU A 94 -9.61 11.04 -28.86
N HIS A 95 -9.57 10.00 -29.69
CA HIS A 95 -8.63 9.86 -30.80
C HIS A 95 -9.34 9.57 -32.15
N PRO A 96 -10.08 10.53 -32.72
CA PRO A 96 -10.90 10.30 -33.92
C PRO A 96 -10.11 9.85 -35.17
N ARG A 97 -8.80 10.12 -35.22
CA ARG A 97 -7.96 9.92 -36.41
C ARG A 97 -7.37 8.52 -36.60
N LEU A 98 -7.65 7.56 -35.70
CA LEU A 98 -7.10 6.20 -35.78
C LEU A 98 -8.13 5.12 -36.11
N SER A 99 -9.43 5.47 -36.17
CA SER A 99 -10.52 4.51 -36.28
C SER A 99 -10.79 3.94 -37.68
N ALA A 100 -10.10 4.37 -38.73
CA ALA A 100 -10.41 3.92 -40.10
C ALA A 100 -9.58 2.74 -40.62
N THR A 101 -8.41 2.40 -40.04
CA THR A 101 -7.49 1.44 -40.70
C THR A 101 -6.63 0.54 -39.79
N SER A 102 -6.76 0.55 -38.47
CA SER A 102 -5.85 -0.21 -37.59
C SER A 102 -6.58 -1.14 -36.62
N SER A 103 -6.27 -2.44 -36.67
CA SER A 103 -6.68 -3.47 -35.69
C SER A 103 -5.85 -3.44 -34.39
N ARG A 104 -4.93 -2.47 -34.25
CA ARG A 104 -4.03 -2.36 -33.10
C ARG A 104 -4.75 -1.70 -31.90
N PRO A 105 -4.55 -2.20 -30.66
CA PRO A 105 -5.07 -1.53 -29.47
C PRO A 105 -4.72 -0.05 -29.45
N LEU A 106 -5.71 0.80 -29.13
CA LEU A 106 -5.55 2.25 -28.98
C LEU A 106 -4.59 2.53 -27.81
N ALA A 107 -3.30 2.64 -28.11
CA ALA A 107 -2.27 2.98 -27.14
C ALA A 107 -2.13 4.50 -27.05
N LEU A 108 -1.82 5.01 -25.85
CA LEU A 108 -1.47 6.42 -25.65
C LEU A 108 -0.34 6.80 -26.62
N LEU A 109 -0.56 7.86 -27.39
CA LEU A 109 0.26 8.20 -28.55
C LEU A 109 1.69 8.62 -28.16
N ALA A 110 1.85 9.38 -27.07
CA ALA A 110 3.17 9.80 -26.63
C ALA A 110 3.90 8.68 -25.87
N LYS A 111 5.22 8.57 -26.08
CA LYS A 111 6.09 7.64 -25.33
C LYS A 111 6.02 7.93 -23.82
N ALA A 112 5.98 9.21 -23.44
CA ALA A 112 5.85 9.65 -22.05
C ALA A 112 4.54 9.17 -21.41
N ASP A 113 3.42 9.25 -22.14
CA ASP A 113 2.12 8.80 -21.64
C ASP A 113 2.07 7.29 -21.42
N ARG A 114 2.67 6.50 -22.33
CA ARG A 114 2.80 5.04 -22.16
C ARG A 114 3.63 4.69 -20.94
N PHE A 115 4.72 5.41 -20.73
CA PHE A 115 5.57 5.23 -19.55
C PHE A 115 4.80 5.51 -18.25
N GLN A 116 4.07 6.64 -18.20
CA GLN A 116 3.24 7.00 -17.06
C GLN A 116 2.12 5.99 -16.80
N SER A 117 1.45 5.51 -17.85
CA SER A 117 0.43 4.47 -17.75
C SER A 117 1.00 3.16 -17.21
N ALA A 118 2.21 2.76 -17.62
CA ALA A 118 2.87 1.56 -17.13
C ALA A 118 3.23 1.66 -15.63
N LEU A 119 3.70 2.82 -15.18
CA LEU A 119 3.93 3.05 -13.74
C LEU A 119 2.60 3.04 -12.97
N ASN A 120 1.54 3.63 -13.54
CA ASN A 120 0.21 3.65 -12.92
C ASN A 120 -0.37 2.24 -12.76
N GLU A 121 -0.19 1.39 -13.77
CA GLU A 121 -0.62 -0.01 -13.71
C GLU A 121 0.13 -0.78 -12.60
N ARG A 122 1.44 -0.53 -12.43
CA ARG A 122 2.21 -1.13 -11.33
C ARG A 122 1.77 -0.61 -9.96
N ALA A 123 1.51 0.70 -9.84
CA ALA A 123 0.99 1.29 -8.61
C ALA A 123 -0.37 0.68 -8.23
N TYR A 124 -1.26 0.55 -9.21
CA TYR A 124 -2.56 -0.07 -9.04
C TYR A 124 -2.46 -1.53 -8.61
N LYS A 125 -1.64 -2.34 -9.28
CA LYS A 125 -1.42 -3.75 -8.88
C LYS A 125 -0.91 -3.86 -7.45
N ALA A 126 0.01 -2.99 -7.04
CA ALA A 126 0.51 -2.95 -5.68
C ALA A 126 -0.59 -2.53 -4.68
N ALA A 127 -1.39 -1.51 -4.99
CA ALA A 127 -2.54 -1.13 -4.17
C ALA A 127 -3.59 -2.24 -4.06
N ALA A 128 -3.87 -2.95 -5.16
CA ALA A 128 -4.79 -4.07 -5.20
C ALA A 128 -4.33 -5.24 -4.31
N ILE A 129 -3.04 -5.59 -4.32
CA ILE A 129 -2.46 -6.57 -3.38
C ILE A 129 -2.70 -6.13 -1.94
N SER A 130 -2.52 -4.83 -1.63
CA SER A 130 -2.75 -4.29 -0.29
C SER A 130 -4.21 -4.45 0.14
N VAL A 131 -5.16 -4.09 -0.72
CA VAL A 131 -6.60 -4.25 -0.44
C VAL A 131 -6.95 -5.71 -0.17
N ARG A 132 -6.45 -6.65 -0.97
CA ARG A 132 -6.70 -8.08 -0.75
C ARG A 132 -6.11 -8.58 0.56
N ALA A 133 -4.90 -8.15 0.90
CA ALA A 133 -4.29 -8.46 2.19
C ALA A 133 -5.10 -7.89 3.35
N LEU A 134 -5.57 -6.66 3.26
CA LEU A 134 -6.42 -6.04 4.29
C LEU A 134 -7.76 -6.77 4.44
N ASN A 135 -8.41 -7.18 3.35
CA ASN A 135 -9.64 -7.96 3.41
C ASN A 135 -9.43 -9.30 4.14
N VAL A 136 -8.36 -10.04 3.81
CA VAL A 136 -8.01 -11.27 4.51
C VAL A 136 -7.71 -11.01 5.99
N SER A 137 -6.96 -9.94 6.30
CA SER A 137 -6.70 -9.55 7.69
C SER A 137 -7.99 -9.28 8.46
N SER A 138 -8.98 -8.62 7.85
CA SER A 138 -10.28 -8.35 8.48
C SER A 138 -11.05 -9.64 8.76
N MET A 139 -11.07 -10.59 7.82
CA MET A 139 -11.72 -11.89 8.03
C MET A 139 -11.06 -12.69 9.16
N LEU A 140 -9.72 -12.75 9.17
CA LEU A 140 -8.97 -13.43 10.23
C LEU A 140 -9.20 -12.78 11.60
N SER A 141 -9.25 -11.45 11.66
CA SER A 141 -9.51 -10.74 12.92
C SER A 141 -10.95 -10.91 13.42
N ALA A 142 -11.94 -11.02 12.52
CA ALA A 142 -13.31 -11.33 12.92
C ALA A 142 -13.39 -12.75 13.50
N TYR A 143 -12.80 -13.74 12.82
CA TYR A 143 -12.77 -15.12 13.31
C TYR A 143 -12.00 -15.24 14.64
N GLN A 144 -10.87 -14.54 14.76
CA GLN A 144 -10.12 -14.48 16.02
C GLN A 144 -10.98 -13.89 17.17
N ALA A 145 -11.82 -12.88 16.89
CA ALA A 145 -12.68 -12.30 17.90
C ALA A 145 -13.74 -13.30 18.40
N GLU A 146 -14.34 -14.08 17.50
CA GLU A 146 -15.27 -15.16 17.85
C GLU A 146 -14.60 -16.21 18.75
N LEU A 147 -13.39 -16.67 18.40
CA LEU A 147 -12.64 -17.61 19.24
C LEU A 147 -12.26 -17.03 20.60
N CYS A 148 -11.98 -15.72 20.68
CA CYS A 148 -11.72 -15.05 21.96
C CYS A 148 -12.96 -15.02 22.86
N GLU A 149 -14.16 -14.85 22.28
CA GLU A 149 -15.42 -14.94 23.02
C GLU A 149 -15.66 -16.36 23.53
N ASP A 150 -15.41 -17.38 22.72
CA ASP A 150 -15.50 -18.78 23.12
C ASP A 150 -14.56 -19.10 24.29
N MET A 151 -13.31 -18.65 24.22
CA MET A 151 -12.31 -18.80 25.29
C MET A 151 -12.72 -18.16 26.62
N ASN A 152 -13.48 -17.06 26.59
CA ASN A 152 -14.00 -16.42 27.80
C ASN A 152 -15.10 -17.27 28.48
N THR A 153 -15.82 -18.08 27.72
CA THR A 153 -16.88 -18.95 28.25
C THR A 153 -16.34 -20.31 28.68
N LYS A 154 -15.43 -20.90 27.89
CA LYS A 154 -14.84 -22.22 28.13
C LYS A 154 -13.38 -22.20 27.67
N PRO A 155 -12.42 -22.05 28.61
CA PRO A 155 -11.01 -22.09 28.27
C PRO A 155 -10.62 -23.46 27.68
N ASP A 156 -10.06 -23.44 26.48
CA ASP A 156 -9.62 -24.62 25.75
C ASP A 156 -8.21 -24.40 25.17
N PRO A 157 -7.21 -25.23 25.51
CA PRO A 157 -5.87 -25.13 24.96
C PRO A 157 -5.80 -25.19 23.43
N GLU A 158 -6.68 -25.96 22.77
CA GLU A 158 -6.69 -26.07 21.31
C GLU A 158 -7.16 -24.78 20.64
N VAL A 159 -8.18 -24.14 21.20
CA VAL A 159 -8.68 -22.83 20.75
C VAL A 159 -7.63 -21.73 20.98
N TRP A 160 -6.89 -21.80 22.09
CA TRP A 160 -5.78 -20.88 22.33
C TRP A 160 -4.68 -21.03 21.28
N GLU A 161 -4.30 -22.26 20.94
CA GLU A 161 -3.33 -22.51 19.87
C GLU A 161 -3.82 -21.92 18.54
N GLU A 162 -5.07 -22.13 18.18
CA GLU A 162 -5.67 -21.57 16.96
C GLU A 162 -5.62 -20.02 16.94
N ILE A 163 -5.96 -19.36 18.04
CA ILE A 163 -5.85 -17.90 18.19
C ILE A 163 -4.40 -17.43 17.95
N THR A 164 -3.41 -18.15 18.48
CA THR A 164 -1.99 -17.78 18.27
C THR A 164 -1.56 -17.95 16.82
N VAL A 165 -2.02 -19.01 16.15
CA VAL A 165 -1.76 -19.25 14.72
C VAL A 165 -2.42 -18.16 13.86
N LEU A 166 -3.68 -17.83 14.12
CA LEU A 166 -4.39 -16.74 13.42
C LEU A 166 -3.69 -15.40 13.59
N THR A 167 -3.18 -15.12 14.80
CA THR A 167 -2.42 -13.89 15.07
C THR A 167 -1.15 -13.82 14.22
N ASP A 168 -0.38 -14.91 14.13
CA ASP A 168 0.83 -14.96 13.30
C ASP A 168 0.51 -14.77 11.81
N ILE A 169 -0.53 -15.45 11.31
CA ILE A 169 -0.98 -15.29 9.92
C ILE A 169 -1.42 -13.84 9.67
N CYS A 170 -2.19 -13.24 10.57
CA CYS A 170 -2.65 -11.86 10.46
C CYS A 170 -1.46 -10.88 10.39
N LEU A 171 -0.44 -11.06 11.22
CA LEU A 171 0.78 -10.25 11.17
C LEU A 171 1.54 -10.39 9.84
N ARG A 172 1.65 -11.61 9.30
CA ARG A 172 2.25 -11.85 7.97
C ARG A 172 1.45 -11.21 6.84
N VAL A 173 0.13 -11.32 6.87
CA VAL A 173 -0.78 -10.69 5.89
C VAL A 173 -0.69 -9.17 5.97
N GLN A 174 -0.67 -8.60 7.17
CA GLN A 174 -0.47 -7.15 7.34
C GLN A 174 0.90 -6.67 6.85
N ARG A 175 1.96 -7.48 7.00
CA ARG A 175 3.27 -7.19 6.39
C ARG A 175 3.15 -7.07 4.88
N CYS A 176 2.46 -8.02 4.25
CA CYS A 176 2.18 -8.00 2.81
C CYS A 176 1.44 -6.72 2.42
N ALA A 177 0.40 -6.32 3.16
CA ALA A 177 -0.33 -5.07 2.94
C ALA A 177 0.59 -3.84 3.01
N VAL A 178 1.44 -3.74 4.05
CA VAL A 178 2.38 -2.63 4.22
C VAL A 178 3.40 -2.56 3.07
N GLN A 179 4.01 -3.69 2.70
CA GLN A 179 4.93 -3.77 1.57
C GLN A 179 4.26 -3.33 0.26
N ALA A 180 3.03 -3.80 0.02
CA ALA A 180 2.27 -3.51 -1.18
C ALA A 180 1.87 -2.03 -1.27
N THR A 181 1.38 -1.46 -0.17
CA THR A 181 1.08 -0.02 -0.08
C THR A 181 2.34 0.82 -0.27
N ALA A 182 3.45 0.45 0.37
CA ALA A 182 4.70 1.18 0.23
C ALA A 182 5.23 1.14 -1.21
N LYS A 183 5.12 -0.01 -1.87
CA LYS A 183 5.46 -0.15 -3.29
C LYS A 183 4.56 0.75 -4.14
N ALA A 184 3.25 0.79 -3.89
CA ALA A 184 2.32 1.69 -4.60
C ALA A 184 2.71 3.17 -4.42
N MET A 185 2.99 3.61 -3.19
CA MET A 185 3.47 4.96 -2.89
C MET A 185 4.80 5.27 -3.61
N GLY A 186 5.73 4.31 -3.61
CA GLY A 186 7.00 4.44 -4.32
C GLY A 186 6.78 4.66 -5.82
N MET A 187 5.88 3.89 -6.44
CA MET A 187 5.50 4.07 -7.84
C MET A 187 4.94 5.47 -8.11
N MET A 188 4.14 6.04 -7.20
CA MET A 188 3.60 7.40 -7.34
C MET A 188 4.70 8.47 -7.31
N VAL A 189 5.73 8.30 -6.46
CA VAL A 189 6.89 9.20 -6.45
C VAL A 189 7.67 9.09 -7.76
N LEU A 190 7.86 7.88 -8.27
CA LEU A 190 8.53 7.65 -9.56
C LEU A 190 7.76 8.23 -10.74
N GLN A 191 6.43 8.18 -10.72
CA GLN A 191 5.58 8.84 -11.71
C GLN A 191 5.85 10.34 -11.73
N GLU A 192 5.90 10.97 -10.56
CA GLU A 192 6.18 12.39 -10.44
C GLU A 192 7.60 12.72 -10.89
N ARG A 193 8.63 11.96 -10.47
CA ARG A 193 10.01 12.12 -10.99
C ARG A 193 10.05 12.07 -12.50
N ALA A 194 9.42 11.06 -13.11
CA ALA A 194 9.41 10.89 -14.55
C ALA A 194 8.70 12.03 -15.27
N ARG A 195 7.68 12.62 -14.66
CA ARG A 195 7.00 13.81 -15.19
C ARG A 195 7.95 15.00 -15.25
N TRP A 196 8.67 15.28 -14.17
CA TRP A 196 9.67 16.35 -14.14
C TRP A 196 10.85 16.08 -15.08
N LEU A 197 11.35 14.84 -15.14
CA LEU A 197 12.41 14.45 -16.06
C LEU A 197 11.99 14.54 -17.54
N SER A 198 10.69 14.51 -17.85
CA SER A 198 10.22 14.72 -19.24
C SER A 198 10.47 16.14 -19.74
N LEU A 199 10.73 17.09 -18.84
CA LEU A 199 11.03 18.49 -19.15
C LEU A 199 12.52 18.75 -19.38
N THR A 200 13.38 17.76 -19.14
CA THR A 200 14.84 17.89 -19.27
C THR A 200 15.32 17.34 -20.62
N ASN A 201 16.48 17.80 -21.05
CA ASN A 201 17.17 17.31 -22.24
C ASN A 201 18.07 16.08 -21.96
N LEU A 202 17.88 15.44 -20.80
CA LEU A 202 18.64 14.24 -20.43
C LEU A 202 18.32 13.08 -21.38
N SER A 203 19.30 12.22 -21.59
CA SER A 203 19.10 10.94 -22.27
C SER A 203 18.18 10.03 -21.47
N GLU A 204 17.56 9.06 -22.15
CA GLU A 204 16.67 8.09 -21.48
C GLU A 204 17.40 7.28 -20.42
N ARG A 205 18.69 6.99 -20.64
CA ARG A 205 19.52 6.27 -19.68
C ARG A 205 19.74 7.06 -18.40
N GLU A 206 20.10 8.33 -18.52
CA GLU A 206 20.27 9.22 -17.35
C GLU A 206 18.95 9.37 -16.57
N LYS A 207 17.82 9.44 -17.27
CA LYS A 207 16.50 9.47 -16.64
C LYS A 207 16.21 8.18 -15.86
N GLU A 208 16.52 7.02 -16.43
CA GLU A 208 16.37 5.73 -15.74
C GLU A 208 17.29 5.64 -14.52
N ASP A 209 18.55 6.08 -14.63
CA ASP A 209 19.51 6.12 -13.52
C ASP A 209 18.99 7.02 -12.37
N ILE A 210 18.40 8.19 -12.69
CA ILE A 210 17.78 9.09 -11.70
C ILE A 210 16.52 8.47 -11.08
N LEU A 211 15.71 7.77 -11.87
CA LEU A 211 14.52 7.07 -11.36
C LEU A 211 14.90 5.95 -10.37
N ASP A 212 16.06 5.34 -10.55
CA ASP A 212 16.60 4.32 -9.65
C ASP A 212 17.35 4.86 -8.43
N MET A 213 17.46 6.18 -8.28
CA MET A 213 17.96 6.76 -7.04
C MET A 213 16.98 6.54 -5.87
N PRO A 214 17.46 6.44 -4.62
CA PRO A 214 16.60 6.22 -3.46
C PRO A 214 15.46 7.24 -3.33
N ILE A 215 14.29 6.78 -2.87
CA ILE A 215 13.19 7.65 -2.49
C ILE A 215 13.35 8.00 -1.01
N VAL A 216 13.40 9.30 -0.72
CA VAL A 216 13.61 9.85 0.62
C VAL A 216 12.56 10.95 0.90
N PRO A 217 12.13 11.14 2.15
CA PRO A 217 10.99 12.01 2.46
C PRO A 217 11.26 13.51 2.27
N GLU A 218 12.51 13.93 2.10
CA GLU A 218 12.93 15.33 1.99
C GLU A 218 12.50 15.98 0.67
N GLY A 219 12.19 15.19 -0.37
CA GLY A 219 11.65 15.71 -1.63
C GLY A 219 11.53 14.65 -2.72
N ILE A 220 10.82 15.00 -3.81
CA ILE A 220 10.59 14.08 -4.95
C ILE A 220 11.90 13.53 -5.49
N PHE A 221 12.92 14.38 -5.71
CA PHE A 221 14.25 13.93 -6.16
C PHE A 221 15.19 13.62 -5.00
N GLY A 222 15.09 14.31 -3.85
CA GLY A 222 15.91 14.04 -2.68
C GLY A 222 17.43 13.98 -2.98
N SER A 223 18.08 12.87 -2.64
CA SER A 223 19.50 12.66 -2.96
C SER A 223 19.82 12.66 -4.47
N ALA A 224 18.83 12.42 -5.33
CA ALA A 224 19.01 12.41 -6.78
C ALA A 224 19.28 13.81 -7.38
N LEU A 225 19.00 14.90 -6.65
CA LEU A 225 19.29 16.26 -7.12
C LEU A 225 20.77 16.45 -7.46
N ALA A 226 21.67 15.84 -6.69
CA ALA A 226 23.11 15.94 -6.92
C ALA A 226 23.52 15.42 -8.31
N SER A 227 22.85 14.38 -8.81
CA SER A 227 23.08 13.82 -10.14
C SER A 227 22.47 14.66 -11.27
N MET A 228 21.51 15.54 -10.97
CA MET A 228 20.87 16.41 -11.95
C MET A 228 21.59 17.75 -12.17
N GLN A 229 22.52 18.09 -11.27
CA GLN A 229 23.28 19.35 -11.29
C GLN A 229 24.65 19.23 -11.99
N GLN A 230 25.01 18.03 -12.44
CA GLN A 230 26.24 17.73 -13.19
C GLN A 230 25.97 17.83 -14.68
#